data_AF-A0A0D0E0G7-F1
#
_entry.id   AF-A0A0D0E0G7-F1
#
_cell.length_a   1.000
_cell.length_b   1.000
_cell.length_c   1.000
_cell.angle_alpha   90.00
_cell.angle_beta   90.00
_cell.angle_gamma   90.00
#
_symmetry.space_group_name_H-M   'P 1'
#
loop_
_entity.id
_entity.type
_entity.pdbx_description
1 polymer ?
#
loop_
_entity_poly.entity_id
_entity_poly.type
_entity_poly.pdbx_seq_one_letter_code
_entity_poly.pdbx_strand_id
1 'polypeptide(L)'
;MKFASALLALATPSIAAGVASGQIKDFVTFGDSHTDTSYYHSADGGYAAGYSPFNLLNQTHNGTLHLGPEETIYTTWIGTNDLGMNALLTASDTPDVSIVQVRQCAVVVFNILHENGTRNSNMQNTCFWMLPLDLTILYSDYSYPNKYRTVQRNATGWNVYMKERVRGGNEITYLMPEALPHISCLTRLPTHPCHASGLFTDIYNNPHNYLNDTAPLNVTGPDESTRDLGVHTVAEGGVRDSFTWYDELNPSEQSDRIAAHEITAVMKDEYNQWATRLD
;
A
#
# COMPACT_ATOMS: atom_id res chain seq x y z
N MET A 1 0.20 -39.51 -48.39
CA MET A 1 0.32 -38.80 -47.10
C MET A 1 0.58 -37.34 -47.39
N LYS A 2 -0.36 -36.44 -47.05
CA LYS A 2 -0.20 -34.98 -47.22
C LYS A 2 0.31 -34.42 -45.89
N PHE A 3 1.50 -33.83 -45.88
CA PHE A 3 2.00 -33.09 -44.72
C PHE A 3 1.39 -31.69 -44.73
N ALA A 4 0.57 -31.37 -43.73
CA ALA A 4 0.11 -30.02 -43.47
C ALA A 4 1.22 -29.28 -42.70
N SER A 5 1.77 -28.21 -43.29
CA SER A 5 2.64 -27.28 -42.58
C SER A 5 1.78 -26.37 -41.72
N ALA A 6 1.93 -26.47 -40.39
CA ALA A 6 1.37 -25.51 -39.46
C ALA A 6 2.25 -24.26 -39.46
N LEU A 7 1.71 -23.12 -39.94
CA LEU A 7 2.31 -21.82 -39.68
C LEU A 7 2.16 -21.51 -38.19
N LEU A 8 3.28 -21.51 -37.46
CA LEU A 8 3.37 -20.96 -36.12
C LEU A 8 3.29 -19.44 -36.26
N ALA A 9 2.16 -18.83 -35.89
CA ALA A 9 2.05 -17.39 -35.79
C ALA A 9 2.96 -16.91 -34.65
N LEU A 10 4.09 -16.30 -35.01
CA LEU A 10 4.92 -15.56 -34.06
C LEU A 10 4.11 -14.35 -33.58
N ALA A 11 3.56 -14.43 -32.37
CA ALA A 11 3.06 -13.27 -31.68
C ALA A 11 4.22 -12.30 -31.47
N THR A 12 4.17 -11.14 -32.09
CA THR A 12 5.10 -10.05 -31.81
C THR A 12 4.89 -9.64 -30.35
N PRO A 13 5.93 -9.62 -29.49
CA PRO A 13 5.80 -9.03 -28.17
C PRO A 13 5.38 -7.58 -28.36
N SER A 14 4.20 -7.24 -27.85
CA SER A 14 3.78 -5.84 -27.79
C SER A 14 4.66 -5.20 -26.74
N ILE A 15 5.68 -4.47 -27.18
CA ILE A 15 6.44 -3.59 -26.28
C ILE A 15 5.43 -2.53 -25.84
N ALA A 16 4.87 -2.68 -24.63
CA ALA A 16 4.12 -1.60 -24.01
C ALA A 16 5.07 -0.40 -23.92
N ALA A 17 4.76 0.70 -24.62
CA ALA A 17 5.50 1.94 -24.45
C ALA A 17 5.31 2.41 -23.00
N GLY A 18 6.40 2.78 -22.31
CA GLY A 18 6.28 3.34 -20.97
C GLY A 18 5.48 4.65 -20.96
N VAL A 19 5.07 5.10 -19.78
CA VAL A 19 4.34 6.36 -19.63
C VAL A 19 5.20 7.53 -20.09
N ALA A 20 4.67 8.31 -21.03
CA ALA A 20 5.33 9.51 -21.48
C ALA A 20 5.32 10.58 -20.37
N SER A 21 6.38 11.38 -20.29
CA SER A 21 6.43 12.52 -19.36
C SER A 21 5.20 13.43 -19.56
N GLY A 22 4.49 13.73 -18.47
CA GLY A 22 3.26 14.54 -18.49
C GLY A 22 2.00 13.80 -18.95
N GLN A 23 2.07 12.49 -19.20
CA GLN A 23 0.90 11.66 -19.52
C GLN A 23 -0.01 11.47 -18.30
N ILE A 24 0.53 11.25 -17.11
CA ILE A 24 -0.28 11.09 -15.89
C ILE A 24 -0.67 12.46 -15.34
N LYS A 25 -1.97 12.67 -15.16
CA LYS A 25 -2.59 13.90 -14.67
C LYS A 25 -3.36 13.67 -13.36
N ASP A 26 -3.82 12.45 -13.14
CA ASP A 26 -4.65 12.08 -12.01
C ASP A 26 -3.98 11.01 -11.14
N PHE A 27 -4.06 11.19 -9.83
CA PHE A 27 -3.58 10.24 -8.83
C PHE A 27 -4.72 9.91 -7.87
N VAL A 28 -5.13 8.65 -7.83
CA VAL A 28 -6.24 8.16 -7.02
C VAL A 28 -5.70 7.14 -6.04
N THR A 29 -5.92 7.37 -4.75
CA THR A 29 -5.56 6.42 -3.71
C THR A 29 -6.81 5.89 -3.02
N PHE A 30 -6.83 4.59 -2.76
CA PHE A 30 -7.83 3.94 -1.91
C PHE A 30 -7.14 3.47 -0.65
N GLY A 31 -7.77 3.71 0.49
CA GLY A 31 -7.35 3.13 1.75
C GLY A 31 -8.53 3.03 2.71
N ASP A 32 -8.64 1.87 3.33
CA ASP A 32 -9.52 1.52 4.46
C ASP A 32 -9.25 0.05 4.86
N SER A 33 -10.04 -0.46 5.82
CA SER A 33 -10.03 -1.84 6.27
C SER A 33 -11.06 -2.67 5.49
N HIS A 34 -10.73 -3.91 5.12
CA HIS A 34 -11.71 -4.88 4.62
C HIS A 34 -12.87 -5.10 5.60
N THR A 35 -12.59 -5.11 6.91
CA THR A 35 -13.59 -5.38 7.96
C THR A 35 -14.39 -4.16 8.40
N ASP A 36 -14.04 -2.96 7.91
CA ASP A 36 -14.75 -1.71 8.23
C ASP A 36 -16.01 -1.56 7.36
N THR A 37 -16.94 -2.50 7.50
CA THR A 37 -18.26 -2.45 6.83
C THR A 37 -19.30 -1.70 7.67
N SER A 38 -18.91 -1.26 8.86
CA SER A 38 -19.74 -0.49 9.77
C SER A 38 -18.83 0.38 10.63
N TYR A 39 -18.96 1.70 10.48
CA TYR A 39 -18.47 2.77 11.38
C TYR A 39 -17.27 3.57 10.83
N TYR A 40 -17.50 4.71 10.18
CA TYR A 40 -17.09 6.02 10.72
C TYR A 40 -17.50 7.23 9.87
N HIS A 41 -17.82 8.31 10.61
CA HIS A 41 -17.81 9.69 10.18
C HIS A 41 -16.36 10.14 9.89
N SER A 42 -16.22 10.92 8.82
CA SER A 42 -15.11 11.82 8.48
C SER A 42 -14.21 12.23 9.68
N ALA A 43 -13.05 11.63 9.81
CA ALA A 43 -11.92 12.15 10.58
C ALA A 43 -10.62 11.51 10.08
N ASP A 44 -9.93 12.19 9.16
CA ASP A 44 -8.50 12.52 9.27
C ASP A 44 -8.12 13.44 8.09
N GLY A 45 -7.60 14.62 8.45
CA GLY A 45 -7.50 15.81 7.59
C GLY A 45 -6.36 15.81 6.58
N GLY A 46 -6.28 14.80 5.71
CA GLY A 46 -5.59 14.89 4.42
C GLY A 46 -6.63 14.82 3.30
N TYR A 47 -6.47 15.57 2.22
CA TYR A 47 -7.27 15.39 1.00
C TYR A 47 -6.90 14.03 0.36
N ALA A 48 -7.35 12.93 0.96
CA ALA A 48 -7.42 11.60 0.38
C ALA A 48 -8.85 11.44 -0.14
N ALA A 49 -9.00 11.28 -1.46
CA ALA A 49 -10.30 11.07 -2.09
C ALA A 49 -11.05 9.95 -1.35
N GLY A 50 -12.21 10.29 -0.81
CA GLY A 50 -12.92 9.49 0.17
C GLY A 50 -13.18 8.05 -0.26
N TYR A 51 -12.79 7.14 0.64
CA TYR A 51 -13.47 5.93 1.08
C TYR A 51 -14.38 5.23 0.06
N SER A 52 -13.95 4.01 -0.29
CA SER A 52 -14.59 3.01 -1.12
C SER A 52 -14.65 3.27 -2.65
N PRO A 53 -14.30 2.26 -3.48
CA PRO A 53 -14.42 2.34 -4.95
C PRO A 53 -15.80 2.78 -5.43
N PHE A 54 -16.85 2.54 -4.64
CA PHE A 54 -18.23 2.86 -4.99
C PHE A 54 -18.49 4.36 -5.17
N ASN A 55 -17.86 5.24 -4.38
CA ASN A 55 -18.06 6.69 -4.54
C ASN A 55 -17.38 7.18 -5.82
N LEU A 56 -16.15 6.72 -6.08
CA LEU A 56 -15.44 7.01 -7.32
C LEU A 56 -16.21 6.54 -8.56
N LEU A 57 -16.73 5.31 -8.53
CA LEU A 57 -17.54 4.76 -9.62
C LEU A 57 -18.83 5.54 -9.83
N ASN A 58 -19.48 5.99 -8.75
CA ASN A 58 -20.67 6.82 -8.86
C ASN A 58 -20.34 8.19 -9.47
N GLN A 59 -19.27 8.84 -9.02
CA GLN A 59 -18.83 10.15 -9.53
C GLN A 59 -18.37 10.09 -10.99
N THR A 60 -17.72 9.00 -11.39
CA THR A 60 -17.36 8.77 -12.80
C THR A 60 -18.59 8.45 -13.64
N HIS A 61 -19.53 7.64 -13.14
CA HIS A 61 -20.75 7.30 -13.86
C HIS A 61 -21.71 8.50 -14.04
N ASN A 62 -21.83 9.35 -13.01
CA ASN A 62 -22.68 10.54 -13.06
C ASN A 62 -22.00 11.77 -13.72
N GLY A 63 -20.74 11.63 -14.14
CA GLY A 63 -19.97 12.65 -14.86
C GLY A 63 -19.48 13.81 -14.01
N THR A 64 -19.57 13.73 -12.68
CA THR A 64 -18.99 14.76 -11.79
C THR A 64 -17.48 14.65 -11.65
N LEU A 65 -16.92 13.48 -11.98
CA LEU A 65 -15.49 13.22 -12.03
C LEU A 65 -15.14 12.59 -13.39
N HIS A 66 -14.14 13.16 -14.06
CA HIS A 66 -13.60 12.61 -15.30
C HIS A 66 -12.17 12.15 -15.03
N LEU A 67 -11.92 10.85 -15.19
CA LEU A 67 -10.59 10.25 -15.08
C LEU A 67 -10.24 9.64 -16.43
N GLY A 68 -9.18 10.13 -17.05
CA GLY A 68 -8.70 9.53 -18.28
C GLY A 68 -7.90 8.25 -17.96
N PRO A 69 -8.25 7.09 -18.54
CA PRO A 69 -7.62 5.82 -18.18
C PRO A 69 -6.12 5.74 -18.51
N GLU A 70 -5.63 6.52 -19.49
CA GLU A 70 -4.20 6.60 -19.82
C GLU A 70 -3.44 7.65 -19.00
N GLU A 71 -4.16 8.47 -18.23
CA GLU A 71 -3.61 9.61 -17.48
C GLU A 71 -3.88 9.50 -15.98
N THR A 72 -4.37 8.35 -15.50
CA THR A 72 -4.68 8.12 -14.09
C THR A 72 -3.85 6.98 -13.51
N ILE A 73 -3.26 7.17 -12.32
CA ILE A 73 -2.65 6.11 -11.52
C ILE A 73 -3.50 5.82 -10.28
N TYR A 74 -3.63 4.52 -9.96
CA TYR A 74 -4.44 4.03 -8.84
C TYR A 74 -3.57 3.32 -7.81
N THR A 75 -3.55 3.78 -6.56
CA THR A 75 -2.85 3.10 -5.46
C THR A 75 -3.82 2.52 -4.46
N THR A 76 -3.52 1.33 -3.94
CA THR A 76 -4.38 0.64 -2.96
C THR A 76 -3.61 0.37 -1.67
N TRP A 77 -3.97 1.09 -0.62
CA TRP A 77 -3.41 1.04 0.73
C TRP A 77 -4.42 0.36 1.66
N ILE A 78 -4.61 -0.94 1.48
CA ILE A 78 -5.61 -1.73 2.20
C ILE A 78 -4.92 -2.90 2.91
N GLY A 79 -5.33 -3.15 4.15
CA GLY A 79 -5.00 -4.38 4.87
C GLY A 79 -4.28 -4.20 6.21
N THR A 80 -3.66 -3.05 6.49
CA THR A 80 -2.95 -2.85 7.76
C THR A 80 -3.90 -2.72 8.95
N ASN A 81 -5.06 -2.09 8.77
CA ASN A 81 -6.10 -1.99 9.79
C ASN A 81 -6.70 -3.36 10.13
N ASP A 82 -6.85 -4.24 9.14
CA ASP A 82 -7.37 -5.61 9.31
C ASP A 82 -6.42 -6.52 10.08
N LEU A 83 -5.14 -6.16 10.20
CA LEU A 83 -4.20 -6.93 11.01
C LEU A 83 -4.22 -6.50 12.48
N GLY A 84 -4.58 -5.26 12.75
CA GLY A 84 -4.27 -4.55 13.98
C GLY A 84 -5.06 -4.98 15.21
N MET A 85 -4.93 -4.16 16.25
CA MET A 85 -5.80 -4.28 17.41
C MET A 85 -7.26 -4.06 17.03
N ASN A 86 -8.14 -4.84 17.66
CA ASN A 86 -9.55 -4.94 17.30
C ASN A 86 -9.80 -5.57 15.92
N ALA A 87 -8.82 -6.28 15.37
CA ALA A 87 -8.92 -7.00 14.11
C ALA A 87 -8.34 -8.42 14.24
N LEU A 88 -7.66 -8.94 13.22
CA LEU A 88 -7.13 -10.31 13.16
C LEU A 88 -6.16 -10.65 14.31
N LEU A 89 -5.40 -9.68 14.81
CA LEU A 89 -4.46 -9.90 15.91
C LEU A 89 -5.16 -10.21 17.24
N THR A 90 -6.32 -9.61 17.49
CA THR A 90 -7.09 -9.79 18.73
C THR A 90 -8.30 -10.69 18.55
N ALA A 91 -8.44 -11.32 17.37
CA ALA A 91 -9.61 -12.13 16.99
C ALA A 91 -10.94 -11.38 17.23
N SER A 92 -10.94 -10.08 16.95
CA SER A 92 -12.10 -9.21 17.13
C SER A 92 -12.86 -8.98 15.83
N ASP A 93 -12.21 -9.23 14.69
CA ASP A 93 -12.90 -9.40 13.41
C ASP A 93 -13.84 -10.60 13.45
N THR A 94 -14.76 -10.67 12.48
CA THR A 94 -15.69 -11.80 12.37
C THR A 94 -14.90 -13.12 12.34
N PRO A 95 -15.40 -14.19 12.98
CA PRO A 95 -14.65 -15.43 13.24
C PRO A 95 -14.10 -16.14 11.98
N ASP A 96 -14.52 -15.69 10.80
CA ASP A 96 -14.17 -16.27 9.51
C ASP A 96 -13.23 -15.39 8.67
N VAL A 97 -12.67 -14.29 9.19
CA VAL A 97 -11.68 -13.46 8.46
C VAL A 97 -10.26 -14.01 8.63
N SER A 98 -9.52 -14.05 7.54
CA SER A 98 -8.12 -14.45 7.48
C SER A 98 -7.32 -13.50 6.60
N ILE A 99 -5.98 -13.58 6.68
CA ILE A 99 -5.10 -12.82 5.79
C ILE A 99 -5.42 -13.04 4.31
N VAL A 100 -5.88 -14.25 3.94
CA VAL A 100 -6.27 -14.55 2.56
C VAL A 100 -7.45 -13.69 2.11
N GLN A 101 -8.49 -13.54 2.94
CA GLN A 101 -9.65 -12.69 2.60
C GLN A 101 -9.31 -11.20 2.57
N VAL A 102 -8.48 -10.74 3.51
CA VAL A 102 -7.97 -9.36 3.52
C VAL A 102 -7.28 -9.05 2.19
N ARG A 103 -6.45 -9.97 1.68
CA ARG A 103 -5.77 -9.77 0.40
C ARG A 103 -6.67 -9.97 -0.82
N GLN A 104 -7.63 -10.88 -0.76
CA GLN A 104 -8.66 -11.00 -1.79
C GLN A 104 -9.43 -9.68 -1.96
N CYS A 105 -9.76 -8.99 -0.86
CA CYS A 105 -10.43 -7.69 -0.93
C CYS A 105 -9.60 -6.66 -1.71
N ALA A 106 -8.31 -6.52 -1.39
CA ALA A 106 -7.43 -5.62 -2.10
C ALA A 106 -7.38 -5.93 -3.62
N VAL A 107 -7.26 -7.21 -3.99
CA VAL A 107 -7.24 -7.64 -5.40
C VAL A 107 -8.59 -7.41 -6.09
N VAL A 108 -9.71 -7.58 -5.39
CA VAL A 108 -11.05 -7.32 -5.93
C VAL A 108 -11.25 -5.83 -6.22
N VAL A 109 -10.79 -4.92 -5.34
CA VAL A 109 -10.82 -3.47 -5.59
C VAL A 109 -10.12 -3.15 -6.91
N PHE A 110 -8.95 -3.74 -7.14
CA PHE A 110 -8.24 -3.58 -8.41
C PHE A 110 -9.03 -4.11 -9.61
N ASN A 111 -9.64 -5.30 -9.50
CA ASN A 111 -10.46 -5.85 -10.58
C ASN A 111 -11.67 -4.96 -10.92
N ILE A 112 -12.33 -4.41 -9.90
CA ILE A 112 -13.45 -3.49 -10.08
C ILE A 112 -13.02 -2.24 -10.85
N LEU A 113 -11.89 -1.64 -10.50
CA LEU A 113 -11.34 -0.47 -11.22
C LEU A 113 -10.98 -0.82 -12.66
N HIS A 114 -10.40 -2.00 -12.87
CA HIS A 114 -10.07 -2.52 -14.19
C HIS A 114 -11.31 -2.69 -15.08
N GLU A 115 -12.34 -3.36 -14.58
CA GLU A 115 -13.55 -3.68 -15.35
C GLU A 115 -14.38 -2.45 -15.73
N ASN A 116 -14.37 -1.40 -14.89
CA ASN A 116 -15.27 -0.24 -15.00
C ASN A 116 -14.66 0.99 -15.71
N GLY A 117 -13.68 0.79 -16.59
CA GLY A 117 -13.28 1.84 -17.54
C GLY A 117 -11.85 2.32 -17.44
N THR A 118 -11.00 1.70 -16.61
CA THR A 118 -9.53 1.88 -16.70
C THR A 118 -8.90 1.00 -17.79
N ARG A 119 -9.72 0.45 -18.69
CA ARG A 119 -9.32 -0.41 -19.81
C ARG A 119 -8.53 0.38 -20.85
N ASN A 120 -7.26 0.63 -20.56
CA ASN A 120 -6.26 0.66 -21.61
C ASN A 120 -5.10 -0.28 -21.25
N SER A 121 -4.63 -0.95 -22.29
CA SER A 121 -3.63 -2.00 -22.25
C SER A 121 -2.22 -1.53 -21.91
N ASN A 122 -2.03 -0.23 -21.63
CA ASN A 122 -0.72 0.40 -21.64
C ASN A 122 -0.20 0.81 -20.26
N MET A 123 -1.03 0.85 -19.22
CA MET A 123 -0.53 1.15 -17.88
C MET A 123 -1.55 0.77 -16.79
N GLN A 124 -1.20 -0.17 -15.91
CA GLN A 124 -1.98 -0.50 -14.71
C GLN A 124 -1.07 -0.49 -13.49
N ASN A 125 -0.65 0.71 -13.10
CA ASN A 125 0.21 0.90 -11.94
C ASN A 125 -0.65 0.81 -10.69
N THR A 126 -0.89 -0.39 -10.20
CA THR A 126 -1.51 -0.61 -8.89
C THR A 126 -0.48 -1.08 -7.89
N CYS A 127 -0.14 -0.18 -6.99
CA CYS A 127 0.68 -0.49 -5.85
C CYS A 127 -0.19 -1.00 -4.70
N PHE A 128 0.18 -2.14 -4.11
CA PHE A 128 -0.46 -2.69 -2.91
C PHE A 128 0.46 -2.50 -1.70
N TRP A 129 0.01 -1.76 -0.70
CA TRP A 129 0.87 -1.38 0.44
C TRP A 129 0.36 -2.02 1.73
N MET A 130 1.08 -3.02 2.25
CA MET A 130 1.11 -3.30 3.69
C MET A 130 2.50 -2.98 4.21
N LEU A 131 2.56 -1.98 5.10
CA LEU A 131 3.79 -1.58 5.77
C LEU A 131 4.31 -2.71 6.67
N PRO A 132 5.64 -2.79 6.92
CA PRO A 132 6.22 -3.78 7.83
C PRO A 132 5.86 -3.42 9.27
N LEU A 133 4.64 -3.78 9.67
CA LEU A 133 4.07 -3.38 10.96
C LEU A 133 4.93 -3.83 12.14
N ASP A 134 5.67 -4.93 12.00
CA ASP A 134 6.62 -5.41 13.02
C ASP A 134 7.77 -4.43 13.31
N LEU A 135 8.05 -3.47 12.41
CA LEU A 135 9.03 -2.40 12.61
C LEU A 135 8.44 -1.15 13.27
N THR A 136 7.11 -1.05 13.40
CA THR A 136 6.47 0.01 14.20
C THR A 136 6.65 -0.29 15.67
N ILE A 137 6.80 0.73 16.51
CA ILE A 137 6.90 0.54 17.97
C ILE A 137 5.61 -0.08 18.55
N LEU A 138 4.45 0.17 17.94
CA LEU A 138 3.17 -0.42 18.34
C LEU A 138 3.18 -1.95 18.25
N TYR A 139 3.88 -2.53 17.28
CA TYR A 139 3.97 -3.99 17.10
C TYR A 139 5.39 -4.56 17.22
N SER A 140 6.37 -3.76 17.63
CA SER A 140 7.71 -4.26 17.91
C SER A 140 7.71 -5.25 19.09
N ASP A 141 8.84 -5.94 19.25
CA ASP A 141 9.12 -6.84 20.38
C ASP A 141 9.32 -6.08 21.71
N TYR A 142 9.43 -4.76 21.64
CA TYR A 142 9.32 -3.82 22.74
C TYR A 142 7.97 -3.09 22.69
N SER A 143 7.42 -2.75 23.86
CA SER A 143 6.15 -2.03 23.91
C SER A 143 6.05 -1.19 25.15
N TYR A 144 5.30 -0.11 25.06
CA TYR A 144 4.97 0.72 26.20
C TYR A 144 3.52 1.21 26.13
N PRO A 145 2.90 1.62 27.26
CA PRO A 145 1.58 2.23 27.24
C PRO A 145 1.54 3.48 26.35
N ASN A 146 0.70 3.48 25.33
CA ASN A 146 0.52 4.58 24.36
C ASN A 146 -0.97 4.78 24.02
N LYS A 147 -1.30 5.71 23.12
CA LYS A 147 -2.70 6.00 22.74
C LYS A 147 -3.46 4.79 22.20
N TYR A 148 -2.77 3.88 21.52
CA TYR A 148 -3.39 2.70 20.93
C TYR A 148 -3.60 1.60 21.96
N ARG A 149 -2.65 1.45 22.91
CA ARG A 149 -2.72 0.42 23.95
C ARG A 149 -2.10 0.87 25.25
N THR A 150 -2.91 0.97 26.30
CA THR A 150 -2.48 1.40 27.64
C THR A 150 -2.07 0.25 28.57
N VAL A 151 -2.41 -1.00 28.22
CA VAL A 151 -2.13 -2.19 29.03
C VAL A 151 -0.94 -3.00 28.46
N GLN A 152 -0.36 -3.89 29.27
CA GLN A 152 0.76 -4.76 28.84
C GLN A 152 0.31 -5.84 27.85
N ARG A 153 1.11 -6.11 26.81
CA ARG A 153 0.88 -7.15 25.78
C ARG A 153 2.01 -8.17 25.74
N ASN A 154 1.74 -9.31 25.09
CA ASN A 154 2.80 -10.21 24.65
C ASN A 154 3.55 -9.58 23.46
N ALA A 155 4.61 -8.83 23.75
CA ALA A 155 5.28 -8.02 22.74
C ALA A 155 5.95 -8.87 21.65
N THR A 156 6.67 -9.91 22.05
CA THR A 156 7.27 -10.90 21.15
C THR A 156 6.21 -11.59 20.28
N GLY A 157 5.09 -12.02 20.87
CA GLY A 157 4.02 -12.69 20.13
C GLY A 157 3.40 -11.80 19.06
N TRP A 158 3.17 -10.52 19.37
CA TRP A 158 2.63 -9.54 18.41
C TRP A 158 3.62 -9.22 17.30
N ASN A 159 4.90 -9.10 17.62
CA ASN A 159 5.95 -8.86 16.63
C ASN A 159 6.03 -10.00 15.61
N VAL A 160 6.10 -11.25 16.09
CA VAL A 160 6.10 -12.44 15.23
C VAL A 160 4.80 -12.51 14.42
N TYR A 161 3.65 -12.25 15.04
CA TYR A 161 2.37 -12.22 14.34
C TYR A 161 2.40 -11.20 13.19
N MET A 162 2.74 -9.94 13.45
CA MET A 162 2.74 -8.91 12.42
C MET A 162 3.71 -9.21 11.29
N LYS A 163 4.92 -9.66 11.63
CA LYS A 163 5.93 -10.05 10.65
C LYS A 163 5.41 -11.11 9.68
N GLU A 164 4.80 -12.18 10.19
CA GLU A 164 4.29 -13.27 9.37
C GLU A 164 3.05 -12.86 8.56
N ARG A 165 2.14 -12.07 9.14
CA ARG A 165 0.89 -11.65 8.47
C ARG A 165 1.16 -10.62 7.38
N VAL A 166 2.02 -9.64 7.62
CA VAL A 166 2.39 -8.64 6.60
C VAL A 166 3.15 -9.30 5.46
N ARG A 167 4.19 -10.08 5.76
CA ARG A 167 4.99 -10.76 4.72
C ARG A 167 4.13 -11.73 3.93
N GLY A 168 3.38 -12.61 4.60
CA GLY A 168 2.45 -13.53 3.95
C GLY A 168 1.38 -12.82 3.14
N GLY A 169 0.81 -11.72 3.65
CA GLY A 169 -0.17 -10.92 2.93
C GLY A 169 0.37 -10.25 1.67
N ASN A 170 1.57 -9.67 1.74
CA ASN A 170 2.23 -9.08 0.58
C ASN A 170 2.53 -10.14 -0.49
N GLU A 171 3.08 -11.29 -0.10
CA GLU A 171 3.34 -12.42 -1.03
C GLU A 171 2.05 -12.98 -1.64
N ILE A 172 0.98 -13.14 -0.85
CA ILE A 172 -0.32 -13.56 -1.37
C ILE A 172 -0.82 -12.59 -2.44
N THR A 173 -0.66 -11.29 -2.25
CA THR A 173 -1.08 -10.28 -3.24
C THR A 173 -0.32 -10.40 -4.54
N TYR A 174 0.98 -10.66 -4.45
CA TYR A 174 1.84 -10.83 -5.60
C TYR A 174 1.45 -12.08 -6.41
N LEU A 175 1.15 -13.19 -5.73
CA LEU A 175 0.86 -14.48 -6.37
C LEU A 175 -0.61 -14.66 -6.78
N MET A 176 -1.55 -13.94 -6.16
CA MET A 176 -2.98 -14.12 -6.39
C MET A 176 -3.44 -13.87 -7.84
N PRO A 177 -2.91 -12.86 -8.56
CA PRO A 177 -3.18 -12.66 -9.99
C PRO A 177 -2.82 -13.88 -10.86
N GLU A 178 -1.71 -14.57 -10.56
CA GLU A 178 -1.28 -15.77 -11.28
C GLU A 178 -2.16 -16.99 -10.94
N ALA A 179 -2.56 -17.12 -9.69
CA ALA A 179 -3.29 -18.28 -9.17
C ALA A 179 -4.80 -18.27 -9.46
N LEU A 180 -5.39 -17.11 -9.82
CA LEU A 180 -6.82 -16.96 -10.09
C LEU A 180 -7.11 -16.59 -11.57
N PRO A 181 -6.75 -17.44 -12.56
CA PRO A 181 -6.91 -17.13 -13.97
C PRO A 181 -8.38 -17.02 -14.42
N HIS A 182 -9.32 -17.57 -13.64
CA HIS A 182 -10.75 -17.43 -13.89
C HIS A 182 -11.32 -16.05 -13.53
N ILE A 183 -10.57 -15.24 -12.78
CA ILE A 183 -10.73 -13.79 -12.76
C ILE A 183 -10.03 -13.29 -14.03
N SER A 184 -10.70 -13.50 -15.17
CA SER A 184 -10.13 -13.50 -16.52
C SER A 184 -9.35 -12.26 -16.95
N CYS A 185 -9.41 -11.17 -16.18
CA CYS A 185 -8.62 -9.97 -16.41
C CYS A 185 -7.24 -10.00 -15.72
N LEU A 186 -7.03 -10.72 -14.61
CA LEU A 186 -5.76 -10.69 -13.85
C LEU A 186 -4.55 -11.32 -14.58
N THR A 187 -4.79 -12.18 -15.57
CA THR A 187 -3.73 -12.90 -16.32
C THR A 187 -3.06 -12.10 -17.43
N ARG A 188 -3.46 -10.82 -17.61
CA ARG A 188 -2.98 -9.96 -18.72
C ARG A 188 -2.56 -8.57 -18.27
N LEU A 189 -2.37 -8.37 -16.97
CA LEU A 189 -2.16 -7.03 -16.43
C LEU A 189 -0.67 -6.83 -16.17
N PRO A 190 -0.05 -5.83 -16.81
CA PRO A 190 1.22 -5.30 -16.35
C PRO A 190 0.94 -4.56 -15.04
N THR A 191 0.86 -5.29 -13.93
CA THR A 191 0.83 -4.67 -12.60
C THR A 191 2.24 -4.24 -12.26
N HIS A 192 2.37 -3.06 -11.64
CA HIS A 192 3.61 -2.69 -10.97
C HIS A 192 3.46 -2.97 -9.48
N PRO A 193 3.77 -4.18 -8.99
CA PRO A 193 3.76 -4.43 -7.56
C PRO A 193 4.80 -3.53 -6.91
N CYS A 194 4.33 -2.50 -6.19
CA CYS A 194 5.19 -1.63 -5.42
C CYS A 194 5.42 -2.25 -4.04
N HIS A 195 6.68 -2.42 -3.66
CA HIS A 195 7.12 -3.12 -2.46
C HIS A 195 7.23 -2.16 -1.28
N ALA A 196 6.08 -1.71 -0.77
CA ALA A 196 5.96 -0.94 0.47
C ALA A 196 6.82 -1.46 1.61
N SER A 197 6.69 -2.76 1.86
CA SER A 197 7.41 -3.45 2.91
C SER A 197 8.91 -3.45 2.66
N GLY A 198 9.33 -3.56 1.40
CA GLY A 198 10.73 -3.44 1.00
C GLY A 198 11.29 -2.06 1.28
N LEU A 199 10.62 -1.01 0.79
CA LEU A 199 11.03 0.39 0.98
C LEU A 199 11.20 0.73 2.46
N PHE A 200 10.18 0.47 3.29
CA PHE A 200 10.24 0.79 4.72
C PHE A 200 11.24 -0.08 5.49
N THR A 201 11.45 -1.34 5.06
CA THR A 201 12.52 -2.18 5.61
C THR A 201 13.90 -1.60 5.27
N ASP A 202 14.07 -1.02 4.08
CA ASP A 202 15.34 -0.41 3.69
C ASP A 202 15.57 0.95 4.35
N ILE A 203 14.52 1.77 4.52
CA ILE A 203 14.58 2.97 5.37
C ILE A 203 15.03 2.59 6.78
N TYR A 204 14.46 1.52 7.36
CA TYR A 204 14.82 1.05 8.69
C TYR A 204 16.28 0.58 8.79
N ASN A 205 16.77 -0.18 7.81
CA ASN A 205 18.12 -0.76 7.84
C ASN A 205 19.21 0.22 7.38
N ASN A 206 18.87 1.16 6.50
CA ASN A 206 19.80 2.08 5.84
C ASN A 206 19.30 3.54 5.87
N PRO A 207 18.96 4.10 7.05
CA PRO A 207 18.24 5.37 7.16
C PRO A 207 18.99 6.58 6.57
N HIS A 208 20.32 6.55 6.52
CA HIS A 208 21.14 7.64 5.94
C HIS A 208 20.90 7.86 4.44
N ASN A 209 20.32 6.89 3.74
CA ASN A 209 19.97 7.04 2.32
C ASN A 209 18.65 7.80 2.12
N TYR A 210 17.88 8.02 3.18
CA TYR A 210 16.46 8.36 3.11
C TYR A 210 16.07 9.54 4.01
N LEU A 211 16.54 9.52 5.26
CA LEU A 211 16.22 10.50 6.28
C LEU A 211 17.25 11.63 6.29
N ASN A 212 16.83 12.79 6.80
CA ASN A 212 17.69 13.96 6.90
C ASN A 212 18.52 13.91 8.18
N ASP A 213 19.83 14.13 8.08
CA ASP A 213 20.77 14.04 9.21
C ASP A 213 20.87 15.37 9.99
N THR A 214 19.76 16.09 10.07
CA THR A 214 19.56 17.32 10.87
C THR A 214 19.55 17.03 12.38
N ALA A 215 19.30 15.77 12.76
CA ALA A 215 19.43 15.19 14.08
C ALA A 215 19.78 13.69 13.95
N PRO A 216 20.17 13.01 15.05
CA PRO A 216 20.39 11.56 15.01
C PRO A 216 19.18 10.83 14.45
N LEU A 217 19.40 10.02 13.42
CA LEU A 217 18.34 9.29 12.72
C LEU A 217 17.63 8.30 13.66
N ASN A 218 16.30 8.28 13.62
CA ASN A 218 15.47 7.43 14.48
C ASN A 218 14.46 6.63 13.66
N VAL A 219 14.69 5.33 13.59
CA VAL A 219 13.86 4.37 12.84
C VAL A 219 12.94 3.54 13.73
N THR A 220 13.07 3.67 15.05
CA THR A 220 12.37 2.81 16.04
C THR A 220 11.36 3.56 16.88
N GLY A 221 11.60 4.84 17.15
CA GLY A 221 10.75 5.69 17.99
C GLY A 221 9.93 6.67 17.15
N PRO A 222 8.81 7.15 17.68
CA PRO A 222 8.03 8.19 17.04
C PRO A 222 8.67 9.58 17.22
N ASP A 223 8.47 10.46 16.25
CA ASP A 223 8.66 11.91 16.36
C ASP A 223 7.71 12.48 17.44
N GLU A 224 6.44 12.11 17.38
CA GLU A 224 5.42 12.43 18.37
C GLU A 224 5.05 11.17 19.16
N SER A 225 5.62 11.00 20.35
CA SER A 225 5.12 10.01 21.30
C SER A 225 3.91 10.55 22.03
N THR A 226 2.79 9.82 21.98
CA THR A 226 1.52 10.23 22.61
C THR A 226 1.41 9.82 24.07
N ARG A 227 2.54 9.74 24.77
CA ARG A 227 2.62 9.07 26.06
C ARG A 227 2.09 9.86 27.24
N ASP A 228 1.88 11.17 27.14
CA ASP A 228 1.63 11.97 28.34
C ASP A 228 0.42 12.90 28.25
N LEU A 229 -0.28 12.94 29.38
CA LEU A 229 -1.28 13.95 29.75
C LEU A 229 -0.61 15.34 29.89
N GLY A 230 0.06 15.83 28.84
CA GLY A 230 0.50 17.23 28.75
C GLY A 230 1.97 17.53 28.45
N VAL A 231 2.83 16.56 28.10
CA VAL A 231 4.20 16.86 27.61
C VAL A 231 4.49 16.09 26.32
N HIS A 232 4.23 16.75 25.20
CA HIS A 232 4.63 16.31 23.88
C HIS A 232 6.14 16.58 23.70
N THR A 233 6.98 15.55 23.67
CA THR A 233 8.32 15.68 23.05
C THR A 233 8.14 15.55 21.55
N VAL A 234 7.59 16.59 20.92
CA VAL A 234 7.45 16.69 19.46
C VAL A 234 8.77 17.21 18.91
N ALA A 235 9.35 16.52 17.92
CA ALA A 235 10.45 17.10 17.19
C ALA A 235 9.94 18.33 16.42
N GLU A 236 10.72 19.40 16.37
CA GLU A 236 10.32 20.64 15.68
C GLU A 236 11.20 20.90 14.45
N GLY A 237 10.59 21.52 13.44
CA GLY A 237 11.28 21.92 12.21
C GLY A 237 11.94 20.73 11.51
N GLY A 238 13.15 20.94 10.99
CA GLY A 238 13.88 19.93 10.22
C GLY A 238 14.30 18.68 11.02
N VAL A 239 14.15 18.67 12.35
CA VAL A 239 14.44 17.48 13.19
C VAL A 239 13.46 16.34 12.91
N ARG A 240 12.21 16.66 12.53
CA ARG A 240 11.19 15.66 12.16
C ARG A 240 11.64 14.77 11.00
N ASP A 241 12.45 15.32 10.10
CA ASP A 241 12.94 14.62 8.92
C ASP A 241 13.98 13.55 9.25
N SER A 242 14.45 13.47 10.49
CA SER A 242 15.32 12.41 10.99
C SER A 242 14.55 11.18 11.48
N PHE A 243 13.21 11.19 11.46
CA PHE A 243 12.37 10.11 11.99
C PHE A 243 11.68 9.31 10.87
N THR A 244 11.56 8.00 11.05
CA THR A 244 10.75 7.13 10.17
C THR A 244 9.27 7.17 10.53
N TRP A 245 8.93 7.29 11.81
CA TRP A 245 7.56 7.18 12.32
C TRP A 245 7.10 8.50 12.93
N TYR A 246 5.88 8.92 12.61
CA TYR A 246 5.25 10.08 13.24
C TYR A 246 4.81 9.73 14.66
N ASP A 247 3.97 8.71 14.79
CA ASP A 247 3.48 8.19 16.07
C ASP A 247 3.79 6.70 16.19
N GLU A 248 3.17 6.00 17.13
CA GLU A 248 3.49 4.60 17.37
C GLU A 248 3.14 3.64 16.21
N LEU A 249 2.40 4.08 15.19
CA LEU A 249 1.92 3.28 14.07
C LEU A 249 2.16 3.94 12.70
N ASN A 250 1.99 5.25 12.60
CA ASN A 250 1.93 5.97 11.35
C ASN A 250 3.31 6.43 10.87
N PRO A 251 3.61 6.36 9.56
CA PRO A 251 4.81 6.96 8.98
C PRO A 251 4.97 8.45 9.30
N SER A 252 6.21 8.93 9.35
CA SER A 252 6.51 10.36 9.42
C SER A 252 6.22 11.06 8.10
N GLU A 253 6.11 12.39 8.15
CA GLU A 253 5.99 13.21 6.93
C GLU A 253 7.18 12.97 5.97
N GLN A 254 8.37 12.73 6.50
CA GLN A 254 9.54 12.40 5.68
C GLN A 254 9.40 11.03 5.01
N SER A 255 8.94 10.01 5.74
CA SER A 255 8.65 8.69 5.16
C SER A 255 7.58 8.77 4.07
N ASP A 256 6.53 9.56 4.29
CA ASP A 256 5.49 9.80 3.28
C ASP A 256 6.04 10.53 2.04
N ARG A 257 6.93 11.52 2.22
CA ARG A 257 7.63 12.18 1.10
C ARG A 257 8.49 11.21 0.30
N ILE A 258 9.16 10.26 0.95
CA ILE A 258 9.94 9.21 0.29
C ILE A 258 9.00 8.28 -0.50
N ALA A 259 7.93 7.79 0.12
CA ALA A 259 6.96 6.94 -0.57
C ALA A 259 6.34 7.66 -1.79
N ALA A 260 6.00 8.95 -1.65
CA ALA A 260 5.50 9.77 -2.74
C ALA A 260 6.54 9.97 -3.85
N HIS A 261 7.83 10.12 -3.51
CA HIS A 261 8.93 10.19 -4.47
C HIS A 261 9.02 8.89 -5.29
N GLU A 262 8.99 7.73 -4.63
CA GLU A 262 9.03 6.43 -5.29
C GLU A 262 7.84 6.22 -6.22
N ILE A 263 6.63 6.52 -5.74
CA ILE A 263 5.42 6.48 -6.57
C ILE A 263 5.61 7.39 -7.79
N THR A 264 6.06 8.63 -7.59
CA THR A 264 6.29 9.60 -8.66
C THR A 264 7.31 9.11 -9.68
N ALA A 265 8.39 8.45 -9.26
CA ALA A 265 9.36 7.84 -10.17
C ALA A 265 8.69 6.81 -11.09
N VAL A 266 7.80 5.96 -10.55
CA VAL A 266 6.97 5.05 -11.36
C VAL A 266 6.07 5.81 -12.32
N MET A 267 5.44 6.91 -11.87
CA MET A 267 4.59 7.75 -12.74
C MET A 267 5.36 8.39 -13.89
N LYS A 268 6.68 8.55 -13.76
CA LYS A 268 7.54 9.18 -14.78
C LYS A 268 8.27 8.15 -15.65
N ASP A 269 7.97 6.86 -15.50
CA ASP A 269 8.73 5.75 -16.13
C ASP A 269 10.24 5.81 -15.79
N GLU A 270 10.56 6.32 -14.60
CA GLU A 270 11.92 6.30 -14.05
C GLU A 270 12.19 4.93 -13.42
N TYR A 271 13.45 4.52 -13.38
CA TYR A 271 13.85 3.30 -12.69
C TYR A 271 13.45 3.39 -11.21
N ASN A 272 12.73 2.36 -10.73
CA ASN A 272 12.33 2.24 -9.34
C ASN A 272 12.57 0.80 -8.86
N GLN A 273 13.48 0.62 -7.90
CA GLN A 273 13.78 -0.72 -7.35
C GLN A 273 12.64 -1.31 -6.51
N TRP A 274 11.74 -0.45 -6.04
CA TRP A 274 10.56 -0.80 -5.26
C TRP A 274 9.33 -1.03 -6.11
N ALA A 275 9.41 -0.94 -7.43
CA ALA A 275 8.29 -1.24 -8.32
C ALA A 275 8.78 -2.05 -9.52
N THR A 276 8.29 -3.27 -9.66
CA THR A 276 8.64 -4.11 -10.81
C THR A 276 7.74 -3.77 -11.99
N ARG A 277 8.30 -3.61 -13.19
CA ARG A 277 7.51 -3.57 -14.43
C ARG A 277 7.25 -5.01 -14.87
N LEU A 278 5.99 -5.44 -14.87
CA LEU A 278 5.60 -6.67 -15.53
C LEU A 278 5.36 -6.34 -17.01
N ASP A 279 6.09 -7.03 -17.91
CA ASP A 279 6.05 -6.87 -19.36
C ASP A 279 5.08 -7.83 -20.07
#